data_AF-A0A2V9C4K4-F1
#
_entry.id   AF-A0A2V9C4K4-F1
#
_cell.length_a   1.000
_cell.length_b   1.000
_cell.length_c   1.000
_cell.angle_alpha   90.00
_cell.angle_beta   90.00
_cell.angle_gamma   90.00
#
_symmetry.space_group_name_H-M   'P 1'
#
loop_
_entity.id
_entity.type
_entity.pdbx_description
1 polymer ?
#
loop_
_entity_poly.entity_id
_entity_poly.type
_entity_poly.pdbx_seq_one_letter_code
_entity_poly.pdbx_strand_id
1 'polypeptide(L)'
;MGAILALPLLLVAAGRAAGAGEKLPQRHKEWLAKDVGYIISKEEKDAFLRLTRDEDRDNFIEQFWAIRSPNPSSPVNEFKEEHYRRIQHANAYFKSEWVAEGWQSDRGKIYIILGPPGGRQFFTSGGQIYPIELWFYSNNEPSLPPFFYVMFYQRQGMGDFRLYSPYIDGPDKLVRASGAENVRKNGYSFLRDFNPELARASLTLIPSEPADIRGPASLTSDAMLMKILSLANDRFHKERIGLQRRLREEVKVRITPDLAALKVAALPLHNQFGEEFIHYSLQMHEPQNYALGNFKDKYYLDLEVQVRVLDAQKKLIYETTRQGMNYYAGKDLAE
;
A
#
# COMPACT_ATOMS: atom_id res chain seq x y z
N MET A 1 -57.39 20.34 -26.56
CA MET A 1 -56.25 20.12 -27.47
C MET A 1 -55.13 21.04 -27.03
N GLY A 2 -53.94 20.49 -26.78
CA GLY A 2 -52.75 21.25 -26.38
C GLY A 2 -51.65 20.27 -26.02
N ALA A 3 -50.76 20.01 -26.97
CA ALA A 3 -49.83 18.89 -26.99
C ALA A 3 -48.64 19.07 -26.03
N ILE A 4 -48.22 17.94 -25.47
CA ILE A 4 -46.99 17.73 -24.69
C ILE A 4 -45.79 17.77 -25.65
N LEU A 5 -44.72 18.46 -25.26
CA LEU A 5 -43.39 18.34 -25.86
C LEU A 5 -42.35 18.26 -24.74
N ALA A 6 -42.07 17.04 -24.30
CA ALA A 6 -40.93 16.71 -23.47
C ALA A 6 -39.74 16.40 -24.39
N LEU A 7 -38.68 17.20 -24.31
CA LEU A 7 -37.40 16.96 -24.98
C LEU A 7 -36.53 16.07 -24.06
N PRO A 8 -36.20 14.82 -24.43
CA PRO A 8 -35.16 14.10 -23.73
C PRO A 8 -33.80 14.59 -24.23
N LEU A 9 -33.00 15.18 -23.33
CA LEU A 9 -31.60 15.47 -23.59
C LEU A 9 -30.82 14.14 -23.54
N LEU A 10 -30.76 13.45 -24.68
CA LEU A 10 -29.93 12.28 -24.88
C LEU A 10 -28.48 12.75 -25.08
N LEU A 11 -27.70 12.75 -24.00
CA LEU A 11 -26.25 12.88 -24.11
C LEU A 11 -25.71 11.54 -24.61
N VAL A 12 -25.75 11.32 -25.93
CA VAL A 12 -25.00 10.25 -26.57
C VAL A 12 -23.53 10.67 -26.49
N ALA A 13 -22.83 10.22 -25.44
CA ALA A 13 -21.40 10.10 -25.50
C ALA A 13 -21.08 9.10 -26.61
N ALA A 14 -20.84 9.61 -27.82
CA ALA A 14 -20.26 8.84 -28.90
C ALA A 14 -18.86 8.42 -28.45
N GLY A 15 -18.80 7.28 -27.75
CA GLY A 15 -17.57 6.59 -27.48
C GLY A 15 -16.96 6.19 -28.81
N ARG A 16 -16.05 7.04 -29.33
CA ARG A 16 -15.03 6.53 -30.23
C ARG A 16 -14.30 5.45 -29.44
N ALA A 17 -14.49 4.21 -29.83
CA ALA A 17 -13.56 3.13 -29.55
C ALA A 17 -12.22 3.52 -30.19
N ALA A 18 -11.47 4.36 -29.50
CA ALA A 18 -10.13 4.75 -29.86
C ALA A 18 -9.19 3.64 -29.42
N GLY A 19 -8.75 2.85 -30.40
CA GLY A 19 -7.46 2.19 -30.39
C GLY A 19 -7.22 1.14 -29.30
N ALA A 20 -7.64 -0.09 -29.57
CA ALA A 20 -6.81 -1.23 -29.20
C ALA A 20 -5.44 -1.06 -29.88
N GLY A 21 -4.42 -0.59 -29.16
CA GLY A 21 -3.07 -0.55 -29.72
C GLY A 21 -2.04 0.42 -29.14
N GLU A 22 -2.38 1.30 -28.19
CA GLU A 22 -1.33 2.10 -27.57
C GLU A 22 -0.56 1.24 -26.55
N LYS A 23 0.67 0.86 -26.90
CA LYS A 23 1.56 0.10 -26.03
C LYS A 23 1.78 0.92 -24.76
N LEU A 24 1.37 0.38 -23.60
CA LEU A 24 1.59 0.98 -22.28
C LEU A 24 3.03 1.55 -22.19
N PRO A 25 3.21 2.84 -21.85
CA PRO A 25 4.54 3.43 -21.76
C PRO A 25 5.44 2.68 -20.77
N GLN A 26 6.75 2.76 -20.98
CA GLN A 26 7.71 1.95 -20.21
C GLN A 26 7.63 2.22 -18.70
N ARG A 27 7.49 3.49 -18.30
CA ARG A 27 7.30 3.90 -16.89
C ARG A 27 6.09 3.20 -16.25
N HIS A 28 4.95 3.17 -16.92
CA HIS A 28 3.73 2.54 -16.41
C HIS A 28 3.82 1.02 -16.40
N LYS A 29 4.54 0.41 -17.35
CA LYS A 29 4.86 -1.03 -17.33
C LYS A 29 5.72 -1.40 -16.12
N GLU A 30 6.77 -0.64 -15.89
CA GLU A 30 7.68 -0.85 -14.76
C GLU A 30 6.96 -0.66 -13.44
N TRP A 31 6.18 0.41 -13.29
CA TRP A 31 5.35 0.62 -12.10
C TRP A 31 4.42 -0.58 -11.84
N LEU A 32 3.68 -1.03 -12.86
CA LEU A 32 2.72 -2.12 -12.72
C LEU A 32 3.40 -3.46 -12.38
N ALA A 33 4.57 -3.73 -12.96
CA ALA A 33 5.28 -4.99 -12.80
C ALA A 33 6.12 -5.05 -11.52
N LYS A 34 6.89 -4.00 -11.24
CA LYS A 34 7.91 -3.95 -10.19
C LYS A 34 7.38 -3.25 -8.94
N ASP A 35 6.81 -2.06 -9.09
CA ASP A 35 6.48 -1.22 -7.94
C ASP A 35 5.25 -1.76 -7.21
N VAL A 36 4.23 -2.23 -7.92
CA VAL A 36 2.98 -2.68 -7.28
C VAL A 36 2.62 -4.13 -7.56
N GLY A 37 3.48 -4.88 -8.27
CA GLY A 37 3.16 -6.23 -8.78
C GLY A 37 2.68 -7.23 -7.74
N TYR A 38 3.03 -7.05 -6.46
CA TYR A 38 2.61 -7.93 -5.35
C TYR A 38 1.51 -7.36 -4.45
N ILE A 39 1.11 -6.10 -4.64
CA ILE A 39 0.14 -5.39 -3.78
C ILE A 39 -1.07 -4.82 -4.54
N ILE A 40 -1.01 -4.80 -5.88
CA ILE A 40 -2.14 -4.43 -6.73
C ILE A 40 -3.13 -5.59 -6.84
N SER A 41 -4.42 -5.33 -6.63
CA SER A 41 -5.45 -6.34 -6.85
C SER A 41 -5.66 -6.60 -8.34
N LYS A 42 -6.30 -7.72 -8.68
CA LYS A 42 -6.67 -8.03 -10.07
C LYS A 42 -7.57 -6.95 -10.66
N GLU A 43 -8.56 -6.50 -9.89
CA GLU A 43 -9.51 -5.46 -10.32
C GLU A 43 -8.83 -4.11 -10.52
N GLU A 44 -7.91 -3.72 -9.63
CA GLU A 44 -7.12 -2.49 -9.79
C GLU A 44 -6.21 -2.57 -11.03
N LYS A 45 -5.56 -3.72 -11.25
CA LYS A 45 -4.73 -3.95 -12.43
C LYS A 45 -5.55 -3.87 -13.72
N ASP A 46 -6.72 -4.51 -13.74
CA ASP A 46 -7.62 -4.47 -14.90
C ASP A 46 -8.15 -3.05 -15.15
N ALA A 47 -8.45 -2.29 -14.10
CA ALA A 47 -8.85 -0.89 -14.22
C ALA A 47 -7.71 -0.03 -14.78
N PHE A 48 -6.49 -0.18 -14.28
CA PHE A 48 -5.32 0.56 -14.76
C PHE A 48 -5.04 0.30 -16.25
N LEU A 49 -5.14 -0.97 -16.68
CA LEU A 49 -4.89 -1.36 -18.07
C LEU A 49 -5.96 -0.86 -19.06
N ARG A 50 -7.15 -0.48 -18.58
CA ARG A 50 -8.21 0.13 -19.41
C ARG A 50 -8.02 1.63 -19.64
N LEU A 51 -7.17 2.29 -18.86
CA LEU A 51 -6.87 3.71 -19.03
C LEU A 51 -6.09 3.91 -20.32
N THR A 52 -6.51 4.88 -21.13
CA THR A 52 -5.88 5.18 -22.43
C THR A 52 -4.87 6.32 -22.33
N ARG A 53 -5.19 7.38 -21.57
CA ARG A 53 -4.32 8.57 -21.42
C ARG A 53 -3.31 8.39 -20.29
N ASP A 54 -2.12 8.94 -20.50
CA ASP A 54 -1.04 8.92 -19.49
C ASP A 54 -1.38 9.74 -18.25
N GLU A 55 -2.08 10.86 -18.40
CA GLU A 55 -2.58 11.67 -17.28
C GLU A 55 -3.52 10.87 -16.38
N ASP A 56 -4.42 10.06 -16.97
CA ASP A 56 -5.33 9.21 -16.20
C ASP A 56 -4.56 8.10 -15.45
N ARG A 57 -3.50 7.54 -16.08
CA ARG A 57 -2.62 6.55 -15.44
C ARG A 57 -1.84 7.16 -14.30
N ASP A 58 -1.28 8.36 -14.46
CA ASP A 58 -0.54 9.05 -13.40
C ASP A 58 -1.48 9.40 -12.22
N ASN A 59 -2.69 9.88 -12.51
CA ASN A 59 -3.75 10.08 -11.50
C ASN A 59 -4.11 8.77 -10.77
N PHE A 60 -4.19 7.65 -11.48
CA PHE A 60 -4.44 6.34 -10.86
C PHE A 60 -3.31 5.96 -9.91
N ILE A 61 -2.05 6.15 -10.30
CA ILE A 61 -0.89 5.83 -9.46
C ILE A 61 -0.91 6.66 -8.17
N GLU A 62 -1.22 7.95 -8.26
CA GLU A 62 -1.35 8.82 -7.09
C GLU A 62 -2.46 8.33 -6.14
N GLN A 63 -3.64 8.04 -6.69
CA GLN A 63 -4.77 7.54 -5.91
C GLN A 63 -4.50 6.16 -5.29
N PHE A 64 -3.82 5.28 -6.02
CA PHE A 64 -3.44 3.94 -5.56
C PHE A 64 -2.64 4.01 -4.26
N TRP A 65 -1.66 4.91 -4.21
CA TRP A 65 -0.86 5.15 -3.01
C TRP A 65 -1.65 5.90 -1.95
N ALA A 66 -2.38 6.96 -2.31
CA ALA A 66 -3.15 7.76 -1.37
C ALA A 66 -4.12 6.92 -0.53
N ILE A 67 -4.89 6.03 -1.17
CA ILE A 67 -5.85 5.17 -0.48
C ILE A 67 -5.15 4.26 0.55
N ARG A 68 -3.94 3.80 0.25
CA ARG A 68 -3.15 2.92 1.12
C ARG A 68 -2.39 3.64 2.23
N SER A 69 -2.40 4.98 2.27
CA SER A 69 -1.76 5.72 3.36
C SER A 69 -2.47 5.44 4.69
N PRO A 70 -1.77 4.96 5.73
CA PRO A 70 -2.36 4.78 7.06
C PRO A 70 -2.83 6.09 7.68
N ASN A 71 -2.11 7.19 7.39
CA ASN A 71 -2.46 8.54 7.82
C ASN A 71 -2.70 9.44 6.60
N PRO A 72 -3.97 9.69 6.22
CA PRO A 72 -4.32 10.57 5.11
C PRO A 72 -3.87 12.02 5.26
N SER A 73 -3.73 12.51 6.49
CA SER A 73 -3.36 13.88 6.81
C SER A 73 -1.83 14.09 6.84
N SER A 74 -1.06 13.01 6.78
CA SER A 74 0.40 13.08 6.69
C SER A 74 0.82 13.45 5.27
N PRO A 75 1.77 14.39 5.09
CA PRO A 75 2.38 14.64 3.78
C PRO A 75 3.20 13.43 3.29
N VAL A 76 3.59 12.53 4.21
CA VAL A 76 4.37 11.32 3.92
C VAL A 76 3.47 10.09 3.99
N ASN A 77 3.54 9.25 2.96
CA ASN A 77 2.87 7.97 2.93
C ASN A 77 3.81 6.86 3.42
N GLU A 78 3.74 6.57 4.71
CA GLU A 78 4.60 5.56 5.37
C GLU A 78 4.47 4.17 4.74
N PHE A 79 3.28 3.77 4.29
CA PHE A 79 3.07 2.49 3.61
C PHE A 79 3.85 2.43 2.29
N LYS A 80 3.79 3.50 1.49
CA LYS A 80 4.53 3.61 0.23
C LYS A 80 6.04 3.52 0.48
N GLU A 81 6.56 4.27 1.45
CA GLU A 81 7.99 4.27 1.77
C GLU A 81 8.48 2.90 2.24
N GLU A 82 7.76 2.27 3.17
CA GLU A 82 8.08 0.93 3.65
C GLU A 82 8.01 -0.10 2.52
N HIS A 83 7.04 0.00 1.62
CA HIS A 83 6.95 -0.90 0.47
C HIS A 83 8.17 -0.78 -0.45
N TYR A 84 8.60 0.43 -0.80
CA TYR A 84 9.82 0.61 -1.58
C TYR A 84 11.08 0.18 -0.82
N ARG A 85 11.13 0.40 0.50
CA ARG A 85 12.22 -0.11 1.36
C ARG A 85 12.31 -1.63 1.30
N ARG A 86 11.18 -2.34 1.27
CA ARG A 86 11.15 -3.81 1.12
C ARG A 86 11.62 -4.27 -0.25
N ILE A 87 11.26 -3.57 -1.33
CA ILE A 87 11.78 -3.85 -2.68
C ILE A 87 13.30 -3.68 -2.72
N GLN A 88 13.82 -2.59 -2.17
CA GLN A 88 15.26 -2.33 -2.10
C GLN A 88 15.98 -3.40 -1.28
N HIS A 89 15.45 -3.75 -0.11
CA HIS A 89 15.97 -4.84 0.70
C HIS A 89 15.99 -6.16 -0.07
N ALA A 90 14.88 -6.50 -0.74
CA ALA A 90 14.81 -7.73 -1.54
C ALA A 90 15.89 -7.76 -2.62
N ASN A 91 16.12 -6.66 -3.34
CA ASN A 91 17.16 -6.55 -4.36
C ASN A 91 18.59 -6.62 -3.79
N ALA A 92 18.80 -6.13 -2.58
CA ALA A 92 20.10 -6.17 -1.92
C ALA A 92 20.47 -7.59 -1.44
N TYR A 93 19.50 -8.30 -0.85
CA TYR A 93 19.77 -9.54 -0.09
C TYR A 93 19.31 -10.83 -0.77
N PHE A 94 18.36 -10.78 -1.71
CA PHE A 94 17.80 -11.98 -2.34
C PHE A 94 18.07 -12.08 -3.84
N LYS A 95 19.03 -11.29 -4.36
CA LYS A 95 19.61 -11.52 -5.68
C LYS A 95 20.52 -12.76 -5.64
N SER A 96 20.60 -13.46 -6.76
CA SER A 96 21.53 -14.58 -6.94
C SER A 96 21.98 -14.66 -8.40
N GLU A 97 22.91 -15.56 -8.72
CA GLU A 97 23.29 -15.84 -10.11
C GLU A 97 22.10 -16.27 -10.98
N TRP A 98 21.05 -16.83 -10.35
CA TRP A 98 19.85 -17.34 -11.01
C TRP A 98 18.68 -16.35 -11.04
N VAL A 99 18.75 -15.29 -10.24
CA VAL A 99 17.70 -14.28 -10.10
C VAL A 99 18.34 -12.90 -10.17
N ALA A 100 18.18 -12.24 -11.32
CA ALA A 100 18.81 -10.96 -11.63
C ALA A 100 18.38 -9.83 -10.67
N GLU A 101 17.10 -9.78 -10.32
CA GLU A 101 16.57 -8.81 -9.36
C GLU A 101 15.89 -9.52 -8.19
N GLY A 102 16.37 -9.29 -6.97
CA GLY A 102 15.93 -10.02 -5.79
C GLY A 102 14.45 -9.89 -5.47
N TRP A 103 13.77 -8.83 -5.91
CA TRP A 103 12.29 -8.73 -5.79
C TRP A 103 11.55 -9.86 -6.51
N GLN A 104 12.14 -10.47 -7.54
CA GLN A 104 11.56 -11.58 -8.30
C GLN A 104 11.80 -12.95 -7.64
N SER A 105 12.70 -13.05 -6.65
CA SER A 105 12.94 -14.30 -5.93
C SER A 105 11.76 -14.67 -5.05
N ASP A 106 11.62 -15.96 -4.69
CA ASP A 106 10.57 -16.39 -3.78
C ASP A 106 10.72 -15.73 -2.39
N ARG A 107 11.97 -15.60 -1.91
CA ARG A 107 12.28 -14.89 -0.67
C ARG A 107 11.90 -13.41 -0.76
N GLY A 108 12.27 -12.74 -1.85
CA GLY A 108 11.95 -11.33 -2.08
C GLY A 108 10.46 -11.07 -2.20
N LYS A 109 9.72 -11.92 -2.91
CA LYS A 109 8.28 -11.85 -3.01
C LYS A 109 7.61 -11.93 -1.63
N ILE A 110 7.97 -12.92 -0.81
CA ILE A 110 7.42 -13.06 0.54
C ILE A 110 7.80 -11.86 1.42
N TYR A 111 9.05 -11.40 1.35
CA TYR A 111 9.52 -10.24 2.10
C TYR A 111 8.79 -8.95 1.74
N ILE A 112 8.46 -8.74 0.46
CA ILE A 112 7.68 -7.57 0.03
C ILE A 112 6.24 -7.66 0.55
N ILE A 113 5.60 -8.82 0.42
CA ILE A 113 4.20 -9.03 0.84
C ILE A 113 4.05 -8.91 2.35
N LEU A 114 4.83 -9.67 3.13
CA LEU A 114 4.66 -9.77 4.58
C LEU A 114 5.54 -8.80 5.37
N GLY A 115 6.64 -8.34 4.78
CA GLY A 115 7.68 -7.60 5.49
C GLY A 115 8.70 -8.51 6.16
N PRO A 116 9.55 -7.95 7.04
CA PRO A 116 10.58 -8.71 7.74
C PRO A 116 9.95 -9.79 8.64
N PRO A 117 10.51 -11.01 8.67
CA PRO A 117 10.06 -12.04 9.60
C PRO A 117 10.44 -11.68 11.04
N GLY A 118 9.67 -12.19 12.00
CA GLY A 118 9.97 -12.03 13.43
C GLY A 118 11.19 -12.85 13.87
N GLY A 119 11.51 -13.92 13.13
CA GLY A 119 12.73 -14.71 13.32
C GLY A 119 13.14 -15.42 12.02
N ARG A 120 14.44 -15.63 11.84
CA ARG A 120 15.00 -16.35 10.68
C ARG A 120 16.06 -17.33 11.16
N GLN A 121 15.94 -18.59 10.74
CA GLN A 121 16.92 -19.64 10.97
C GLN A 121 17.50 -20.10 9.63
N PHE A 122 18.81 -20.33 9.61
CA PHE A 122 19.52 -20.81 8.43
C PHE A 122 20.16 -22.16 8.76
N PHE A 123 19.81 -23.19 7.98
CA PHE A 123 20.29 -24.54 8.19
C PHE A 123 21.20 -24.96 7.03
N THR A 124 22.44 -25.27 7.38
CA THR A 124 23.43 -25.90 6.49
C THR A 124 24.16 -26.98 7.27
N SER A 125 24.21 -28.20 6.77
CA SER A 125 24.91 -29.31 7.45
C SER A 125 25.91 -30.02 6.55
N GLY A 126 26.92 -29.30 6.05
CA GLY A 126 28.10 -29.92 5.40
C GLY A 126 27.83 -30.94 4.29
N GLY A 127 26.66 -30.89 3.63
CA GLY A 127 26.25 -31.85 2.61
C GLY A 127 25.18 -32.88 3.01
N GLN A 128 24.71 -32.93 4.27
CA GLN A 128 23.66 -33.86 4.72
C GLN A 128 22.23 -33.36 4.46
N ILE A 129 22.03 -32.04 4.49
CA ILE A 129 20.78 -31.37 4.10
C ILE A 129 21.06 -30.38 2.99
N TYR A 130 20.03 -30.08 2.20
CA TYR A 130 20.07 -28.91 1.34
C TYR A 130 20.04 -27.63 2.18
N PRO A 131 20.64 -26.52 1.71
CA PRO A 131 20.51 -25.23 2.39
C PRO A 131 19.04 -24.84 2.53
N ILE A 132 18.63 -24.52 3.75
CA ILE A 132 17.25 -24.18 4.12
C ILE A 132 17.24 -22.88 4.90
N GLU A 133 16.27 -22.02 4.61
CA GLU A 133 15.89 -20.92 5.47
C GLU A 133 14.49 -21.14 6.01
N LEU A 134 14.33 -20.96 7.32
CA LEU A 134 13.04 -21.02 7.99
C LEU A 134 12.74 -19.65 8.60
N TRP A 135 11.66 -19.03 8.14
CA TRP A 135 11.22 -17.71 8.58
C TRP A 135 9.98 -17.88 9.46
N PHE A 136 9.94 -17.21 10.60
CA PHE A 136 8.81 -17.21 11.52
C PHE A 136 8.08 -15.86 11.46
N TYR A 137 6.77 -15.92 11.34
CA TYR A 137 5.90 -14.74 11.32
C TYR A 137 4.90 -14.80 12.48
N SER A 138 4.76 -13.65 13.14
CA SER A 138 3.56 -13.30 13.91
C SER A 138 2.78 -12.27 13.07
N ASN A 139 1.49 -12.50 12.88
CA ASN A 139 0.68 -11.76 11.93
C ASN A 139 -0.67 -11.39 12.54
N ASN A 140 -1.18 -10.21 12.14
CA ASN A 140 -2.51 -9.71 12.53
C ASN A 140 -3.51 -9.69 11.36
N GLU A 141 -3.09 -10.09 10.15
CA GLU A 141 -3.97 -10.21 9.00
C GLU A 141 -5.03 -11.30 9.27
N PRO A 142 -6.34 -10.97 9.29
CA PRO A 142 -7.40 -11.91 9.67
C PRO A 142 -7.49 -13.16 8.80
N SER A 143 -6.98 -13.07 7.58
CA SER A 143 -7.05 -14.13 6.58
C SER A 143 -5.91 -15.14 6.66
N LEU A 144 -4.96 -14.94 7.58
CA LEU A 144 -3.80 -15.81 7.82
C LEU A 144 -3.76 -16.26 9.29
N PRO A 145 -3.10 -17.39 9.62
CA PRO A 145 -2.87 -17.79 11.00
C PRO A 145 -2.09 -16.71 11.79
N PRO A 146 -2.29 -16.63 13.12
CA PRO A 146 -1.58 -15.66 13.96
C PRO A 146 -0.07 -15.93 14.05
N PHE A 147 0.32 -17.19 13.92
CA PHE A 147 1.71 -17.64 13.88
C PHE A 147 1.88 -18.69 12.80
N PHE A 148 2.91 -18.54 11.98
CA PHE A 148 3.25 -19.52 10.95
C PHE A 148 4.71 -19.39 10.51
N TYR A 149 5.18 -20.44 9.84
CA TYR A 149 6.47 -20.47 9.17
C TYR A 149 6.32 -20.24 7.67
N VAL A 150 7.37 -19.70 7.07
CA VAL A 150 7.62 -19.78 5.63
C VAL A 150 9.01 -20.39 5.47
N MET A 151 9.09 -21.48 4.72
CA MET A 151 10.35 -22.18 4.50
C MET A 151 10.81 -22.01 3.07
N PHE A 152 12.11 -21.83 2.87
CA PHE A 152 12.74 -21.83 1.57
C PHE A 152 13.89 -22.82 1.55
N TYR A 153 14.16 -23.43 0.41
CA TYR A 153 15.30 -24.34 0.27
C TYR A 153 15.90 -24.29 -1.13
N GLN A 154 17.19 -24.60 -1.25
CA GLN A 154 17.83 -24.79 -2.54
C GLN A 154 17.60 -26.22 -3.03
N ARG A 155 16.79 -26.37 -4.07
CA ARG A 155 16.50 -27.67 -4.70
C ARG A 155 17.78 -28.31 -5.20
N GLN A 156 18.08 -29.52 -4.73
CA GLN A 156 19.33 -30.23 -5.08
C GLN A 156 20.62 -29.44 -4.69
N GLY A 157 20.48 -28.35 -3.91
CA GLY A 157 21.53 -27.41 -3.53
C GLY A 157 22.13 -26.65 -4.71
N MET A 158 21.36 -26.49 -5.77
CA MET A 158 21.65 -25.60 -6.89
C MET A 158 20.49 -24.60 -7.05
N GLY A 159 20.73 -23.50 -7.75
CA GLY A 159 19.72 -22.49 -7.98
C GLY A 159 19.51 -21.54 -6.80
N ASP A 160 18.55 -20.62 -6.96
CA ASP A 160 18.07 -19.79 -5.86
C ASP A 160 17.16 -20.59 -4.91
N PHE A 161 16.99 -20.07 -3.70
CA PHE A 161 16.03 -20.58 -2.72
C PHE A 161 14.61 -20.53 -3.28
N ARG A 162 13.93 -21.68 -3.23
CA ARG A 162 12.54 -21.84 -3.65
C ARG A 162 11.65 -21.98 -2.44
N LEU A 163 10.44 -21.43 -2.55
CA LEU A 163 9.40 -21.59 -1.54
C LEU A 163 9.08 -23.08 -1.37
N TYR A 164 9.15 -23.55 -0.13
CA TYR A 164 8.87 -24.92 0.24
C TYR A 164 7.38 -25.15 0.44
N SER A 165 6.88 -26.22 -0.15
CA SER A 165 5.53 -26.74 0.01
C SER A 165 5.58 -28.08 0.78
N PRO A 166 5.02 -28.17 1.99
CA PRO A 166 4.89 -29.46 2.69
C PRO A 166 4.14 -30.49 1.85
N TYR A 167 3.14 -30.06 1.07
CA TYR A 167 2.36 -30.95 0.22
C TYR A 167 3.14 -31.49 -0.98
N ILE A 168 3.83 -30.63 -1.73
CA ILE A 168 4.51 -30.98 -2.98
C ILE A 168 5.92 -31.51 -2.72
N ASP A 169 6.71 -30.78 -1.93
CA ASP A 169 8.12 -31.10 -1.71
C ASP A 169 8.26 -32.21 -0.65
N GLY A 170 7.78 -31.98 0.57
CA GLY A 170 7.91 -32.93 1.67
C GLY A 170 9.33 -33.06 2.24
N PRO A 171 9.51 -33.76 3.37
CA PRO A 171 10.77 -33.78 4.12
C PRO A 171 11.94 -34.43 3.40
N ASP A 172 11.68 -35.42 2.53
CA ASP A 172 12.72 -36.13 1.77
C ASP A 172 13.44 -35.25 0.75
N LYS A 173 12.83 -34.12 0.35
CA LYS A 173 13.44 -33.13 -0.55
C LYS A 173 14.35 -32.14 0.16
N LEU A 174 14.41 -32.19 1.48
CA LEU A 174 15.29 -31.35 2.31
C LEU A 174 16.61 -32.04 2.65
N VAL A 175 16.71 -33.36 2.43
CA VAL A 175 17.86 -34.19 2.82
C VAL A 175 18.67 -34.66 1.61
N ARG A 176 19.99 -34.83 1.83
CA ARG A 176 20.99 -35.39 0.91
C ARG A 176 21.60 -36.71 1.42
N ALA A 177 21.16 -37.17 2.59
CA ALA A 177 21.76 -38.33 3.23
C ALA A 177 21.30 -39.63 2.55
N SER A 178 22.26 -40.47 2.16
CA SER A 178 22.01 -41.79 1.55
C SER A 178 21.01 -42.59 2.39
N GLY A 179 19.94 -43.08 1.76
CA GLY A 179 18.88 -43.86 2.42
C GLY A 179 17.73 -43.04 3.02
N ALA A 180 17.85 -41.71 3.13
CA ALA A 180 16.78 -40.81 3.56
C ALA A 180 16.06 -40.11 2.39
N GLU A 181 16.70 -40.09 1.22
CA GLU A 181 16.18 -39.47 0.00
C GLU A 181 14.97 -40.21 -0.58
N ASN A 182 14.04 -39.47 -1.18
CA ASN A 182 12.85 -39.96 -1.90
C ASN A 182 11.87 -40.80 -1.07
N VAL A 183 12.05 -40.89 0.25
CA VAL A 183 11.13 -41.55 1.18
C VAL A 183 10.79 -40.59 2.31
N ARG A 184 9.58 -39.99 2.27
CA ARG A 184 9.11 -38.98 3.24
C ARG A 184 9.38 -39.33 4.70
N LYS A 185 9.07 -40.57 5.10
CA LYS A 185 9.26 -41.05 6.49
C LYS A 185 10.75 -41.04 6.90
N ASN A 186 11.65 -41.43 6.00
CA ASN A 186 13.08 -41.46 6.29
C ASN A 186 13.64 -40.04 6.32
N GLY A 187 13.25 -39.19 5.37
CA GLY A 187 13.59 -37.77 5.39
C GLY A 187 13.15 -37.08 6.68
N TYR A 188 11.91 -37.33 7.12
CA TYR A 188 11.42 -36.80 8.40
C TYR A 188 12.22 -37.32 9.60
N SER A 189 12.49 -38.64 9.65
CA SER A 189 13.25 -39.24 10.76
C SER A 189 14.65 -38.65 10.85
N PHE A 190 15.32 -38.48 9.71
CA PHE A 190 16.62 -37.81 9.62
C PHE A 190 16.53 -36.37 10.13
N LEU A 191 15.56 -35.59 9.64
CA LEU A 191 15.38 -34.20 10.07
C LEU A 191 15.07 -34.10 11.56
N ARG A 192 14.30 -35.04 12.14
CA ARG A 192 13.94 -35.02 13.56
C ARG A 192 15.17 -35.22 14.44
N ASP A 193 16.05 -36.12 14.05
CA ASP A 193 17.29 -36.39 14.77
C ASP A 193 18.29 -35.23 14.58
N PHE A 194 18.23 -34.52 13.45
CA PHE A 194 19.03 -33.32 13.18
C PHE A 194 18.53 -32.06 13.92
N ASN A 195 17.25 -31.72 13.75
CA ASN A 195 16.59 -30.58 14.38
C ASN A 195 15.06 -30.81 14.45
N PRO A 196 14.48 -30.99 15.66
CA PRO A 196 13.04 -31.27 15.81
C PRO A 196 12.09 -30.20 15.27
N GLU A 197 12.47 -28.92 15.33
CA GLU A 197 11.66 -27.80 14.82
C GLU A 197 11.59 -27.83 13.29
N LEU A 198 12.74 -27.99 12.63
CA LEU A 198 12.80 -28.12 11.18
C LEU A 198 12.03 -29.36 10.69
N ALA A 199 12.17 -30.49 11.40
CA ALA A 199 11.42 -31.69 11.09
C ALA A 199 9.92 -31.45 11.18
N ARG A 200 9.46 -30.76 12.22
CA ARG A 200 8.05 -30.38 12.36
C ARG A 200 7.59 -29.46 11.23
N ALA A 201 8.37 -28.42 10.93
CA ALA A 201 8.07 -27.44 9.88
C ALA A 201 8.03 -28.05 8.47
N SER A 202 8.71 -29.18 8.26
CA SER A 202 8.64 -29.93 7.00
C SER A 202 7.29 -30.63 6.76
N LEU A 203 6.47 -30.81 7.80
CA LEU A 203 5.15 -31.46 7.69
C LEU A 203 3.99 -30.45 7.71
N THR A 204 4.10 -29.40 8.51
CA THR A 204 3.16 -28.27 8.52
C THR A 204 3.90 -27.00 8.89
N LEU A 205 3.55 -25.92 8.19
CA LEU A 205 4.07 -24.58 8.45
C LEU A 205 3.28 -23.86 9.55
N ILE A 206 2.22 -24.47 10.09
CA ILE A 206 1.36 -23.89 11.12
C ILE A 206 1.67 -24.57 12.46
N PRO A 207 2.29 -23.88 13.43
CA PRO A 207 2.70 -24.47 14.71
C PRO A 207 1.56 -25.06 15.54
N SER A 208 0.33 -24.57 15.36
CA SER A 208 -0.85 -25.06 16.07
C SER A 208 -1.53 -26.27 15.41
N GLU A 209 -1.11 -26.68 14.21
CA GLU A 209 -1.69 -27.84 13.52
C GLU A 209 -1.03 -29.15 13.95
N PRO A 210 -1.79 -30.25 14.12
CA PRO A 210 -1.21 -31.57 14.30
C PRO A 210 -0.30 -31.93 13.11
N ALA A 211 0.94 -32.36 13.40
CA ALA A 211 1.81 -32.94 12.38
C ALA A 211 1.58 -34.45 12.34
N ASP A 212 0.94 -34.94 11.26
CA ASP A 212 0.84 -36.37 11.02
C ASP A 212 2.00 -36.85 10.13
N ILE A 213 2.84 -37.71 10.68
CA ILE A 213 3.99 -38.32 9.98
C ILE A 213 3.54 -39.47 9.06
N ARG A 214 2.35 -40.04 9.31
CA ARG A 214 1.80 -41.20 8.59
C ARG A 214 0.70 -40.79 7.59
N GLY A 215 0.10 -39.62 7.78
CA GLY A 215 -0.95 -39.06 6.95
C GLY A 215 -0.44 -38.25 5.75
N PRO A 216 -1.34 -37.82 4.86
CA PRO A 216 -1.01 -36.89 3.80
C PRO A 216 -0.53 -35.54 4.38
N ALA A 217 0.37 -34.87 3.68
CA ALA A 217 0.89 -33.57 4.10
C ALA A 217 -0.20 -32.49 4.23
N SER A 218 0.04 -31.46 5.07
CA SER A 218 -0.96 -30.42 5.39
C SER A 218 -1.32 -29.60 4.16
N LEU A 219 -2.52 -29.86 3.61
CA LEU A 219 -3.13 -29.01 2.57
C LEU A 219 -3.38 -27.58 3.08
N THR A 220 -3.56 -27.39 4.40
CA THR A 220 -3.77 -26.08 4.99
C THR A 220 -2.53 -25.20 4.88
N SER A 221 -1.33 -25.76 5.07
CA SER A 221 -0.08 -25.02 4.92
C SER A 221 0.06 -24.45 3.50
N ASP A 222 -0.22 -25.28 2.51
CA ASP A 222 -0.21 -24.86 1.11
C ASP A 222 -1.32 -23.85 0.78
N ALA A 223 -2.53 -24.04 1.32
CA ALA A 223 -3.61 -23.07 1.19
C ALA A 223 -3.22 -21.70 1.80
N MET A 224 -2.53 -21.69 2.94
CA MET A 224 -1.99 -20.49 3.56
C MET A 224 -0.92 -19.83 2.68
N LEU A 225 0.02 -20.59 2.10
CA LEU A 225 1.01 -20.03 1.17
C LEU A 225 0.34 -19.39 -0.04
N MET A 226 -0.66 -20.06 -0.63
CA MET A 226 -1.42 -19.51 -1.75
C MET A 226 -2.19 -18.25 -1.35
N LYS A 227 -2.68 -18.18 -0.11
CA LYS A 227 -3.33 -17.00 0.46
C LYS A 227 -2.36 -15.82 0.57
N ILE A 228 -1.15 -16.06 1.08
CA ILE A 228 -0.09 -15.05 1.17
C ILE A 228 0.21 -14.49 -0.22
N LEU A 229 0.43 -15.36 -1.21
CA LEU A 229 0.77 -14.95 -2.58
C LEU A 229 -0.37 -14.22 -3.30
N SER A 230 -1.60 -14.32 -2.80
CA SER A 230 -2.80 -13.68 -3.36
C SER A 230 -3.41 -12.63 -2.44
N LEU A 231 -2.67 -12.13 -1.45
CA LEU A 231 -3.20 -11.28 -0.38
C LEU A 231 -3.81 -9.97 -0.88
N ALA A 232 -3.27 -9.38 -1.95
CA ALA A 232 -3.86 -8.21 -2.60
C ALA A 232 -5.29 -8.46 -3.13
N ASN A 233 -5.65 -9.72 -3.34
CA ASN A 233 -6.97 -10.15 -3.79
C ASN A 233 -7.86 -10.70 -2.67
N ASP A 234 -7.36 -10.74 -1.43
CA ASP A 234 -8.12 -11.21 -0.28
C ASP A 234 -9.34 -10.32 0.01
N ARG A 235 -10.39 -10.94 0.54
CA ARG A 235 -11.65 -10.26 0.88
C ARG A 235 -11.45 -9.16 1.92
N PHE A 236 -10.75 -9.44 3.03
CA PHE A 236 -10.54 -8.46 4.09
C PHE A 236 -9.67 -7.31 3.60
N HIS A 237 -8.65 -7.61 2.80
CA HIS A 237 -7.84 -6.60 2.15
C HIS A 237 -8.68 -5.66 1.27
N LYS A 238 -9.53 -6.23 0.39
CA LYS A 238 -10.43 -5.46 -0.48
C LYS A 238 -11.44 -4.63 0.29
N GLU A 239 -12.04 -5.19 1.34
CA GLU A 239 -13.00 -4.49 2.20
C GLU A 239 -12.34 -3.28 2.90
N ARG A 240 -11.12 -3.45 3.42
CA ARG A 240 -10.33 -2.36 4.03
C ARG A 240 -10.02 -1.24 3.03
N ILE A 241 -9.53 -1.58 1.84
CA ILE A 241 -9.24 -0.59 0.78
C ILE A 241 -10.53 0.12 0.34
N GLY A 242 -11.64 -0.62 0.20
CA GLY A 242 -12.94 -0.07 -0.14
C GLY A 242 -13.49 0.90 0.92
N LEU A 243 -13.31 0.58 2.20
CA LEU A 243 -13.66 1.48 3.30
C LEU A 243 -12.81 2.76 3.25
N GLN A 244 -11.48 2.63 3.08
CA GLN A 244 -10.59 3.79 2.96
C GLN A 244 -10.97 4.69 1.77
N ARG A 245 -11.40 4.11 0.65
CA ARG A 245 -11.89 4.87 -0.51
C ARG A 245 -13.16 5.65 -0.18
N ARG A 246 -14.17 5.01 0.43
CA ARG A 246 -15.42 5.68 0.84
C ARG A 246 -15.18 6.81 1.83
N LEU A 247 -14.37 6.57 2.86
CA LEU A 247 -14.02 7.60 3.84
C LEU A 247 -13.33 8.81 3.18
N ARG A 248 -12.49 8.59 2.16
CA ARG A 248 -11.87 9.69 1.41
C ARG A 248 -12.84 10.42 0.49
N GLU A 249 -13.82 9.73 -0.08
CA GLU A 249 -14.88 10.34 -0.90
C GLU A 249 -15.81 11.20 -0.03
N GLU A 250 -16.18 10.72 1.16
CA GLU A 250 -17.04 11.43 2.13
C GLU A 250 -16.36 12.66 2.75
N VAL A 251 -15.04 12.64 2.96
CA VAL A 251 -14.28 13.76 3.58
C VAL A 251 -14.08 14.95 2.62
N LYS A 252 -14.56 14.89 1.36
CA LYS A 252 -14.69 16.08 0.50
C LYS A 252 -15.93 16.91 0.85
N VAL A 253 -16.05 17.35 2.11
CA VAL A 253 -17.05 18.35 2.46
C VAL A 253 -16.53 19.72 2.01
N ARG A 254 -17.03 20.21 0.87
CA ARG A 254 -16.94 21.62 0.53
C ARG A 254 -17.90 22.38 1.44
N ILE A 255 -17.43 22.74 2.64
CA ILE A 255 -18.12 23.74 3.43
C ILE A 255 -18.02 25.02 2.62
N THR A 256 -19.15 25.54 2.15
CA THR A 256 -19.24 26.94 1.72
C THR A 256 -19.71 27.66 2.96
N PRO A 257 -18.81 28.28 3.75
CA PRO A 257 -19.26 29.07 4.89
C PRO A 257 -20.26 30.10 4.40
N ASP A 258 -21.27 30.40 5.20
CA ASP A 258 -21.90 31.69 5.07
C ASP A 258 -20.81 32.76 5.31
N LEU A 259 -20.42 33.45 4.24
CA LEU A 259 -19.38 34.48 4.27
C LEU A 259 -19.72 35.63 5.24
N ALA A 260 -20.95 35.67 5.76
CA ALA A 260 -21.36 36.56 6.85
C ALA A 260 -20.55 36.40 8.15
N ALA A 261 -19.88 35.26 8.37
CA ALA A 261 -19.06 35.02 9.57
C ALA A 261 -17.61 35.53 9.47
N LEU A 262 -17.16 35.99 8.29
CA LEU A 262 -15.82 36.50 8.07
C LEU A 262 -15.84 38.04 8.01
N LYS A 263 -15.30 38.70 9.04
CA LYS A 263 -15.07 40.15 9.01
C LYS A 263 -13.69 40.43 8.46
N VAL A 264 -13.65 41.13 7.34
CA VAL A 264 -12.42 41.65 6.75
C VAL A 264 -12.36 43.14 7.05
N ALA A 265 -11.37 43.55 7.84
CA ALA A 265 -11.03 44.96 7.97
C ALA A 265 -9.78 45.22 7.14
N ALA A 266 -9.85 46.18 6.22
CA ALA A 266 -8.71 46.63 5.43
C ALA A 266 -8.52 48.12 5.68
N LEU A 267 -7.28 48.52 5.99
CA LEU A 267 -6.89 49.89 6.23
C LEU A 267 -5.79 50.27 5.23
N PRO A 268 -6.08 51.18 4.27
CA PRO A 268 -5.04 51.79 3.48
C PRO A 268 -4.23 52.74 4.36
N LEU A 269 -2.92 52.56 4.37
CA LEU A 269 -1.97 53.38 5.10
C LEU A 269 -0.99 54.00 4.09
N HIS A 270 -0.71 55.28 4.27
CA HIS A 270 0.32 55.97 3.52
C HIS A 270 1.52 56.19 4.42
N ASN A 271 2.73 55.90 3.93
CA ASN A 271 3.93 56.27 4.64
C ASN A 271 4.34 57.72 4.30
N GLN A 272 5.31 58.25 5.05
CA GLN A 272 5.87 59.60 4.86
C GLN A 272 6.53 59.83 3.50
N PHE A 273 6.72 58.78 2.69
CA PHE A 273 7.29 58.82 1.34
C PHE A 273 6.22 58.71 0.24
N GLY A 274 4.93 58.66 0.60
CA GLY A 274 3.82 58.56 -0.35
C GLY A 274 3.56 57.14 -0.88
N GLU A 275 4.18 56.11 -0.29
CA GLU A 275 3.90 54.72 -0.64
C GLU A 275 2.62 54.25 0.07
N GLU A 276 1.75 53.57 -0.68
CA GLU A 276 0.48 53.04 -0.18
C GLU A 276 0.62 51.58 0.22
N PHE A 277 0.21 51.26 1.44
CA PHE A 277 0.16 49.90 1.98
C PHE A 277 -1.28 49.56 2.36
N ILE A 278 -1.69 48.33 2.07
CA ILE A 278 -2.97 47.81 2.56
C ILE A 278 -2.67 46.86 3.70
N HIS A 279 -3.01 47.27 4.92
CA HIS A 279 -3.07 46.36 6.05
C HIS A 279 -4.45 45.73 6.08
N TYR A 280 -4.52 44.41 6.25
CA TYR A 280 -5.79 43.71 6.39
C TYR A 280 -5.75 42.76 7.57
N SER A 281 -6.87 42.64 8.26
CA SER A 281 -7.11 41.63 9.28
C SER A 281 -8.34 40.81 8.92
N LEU A 282 -8.22 39.50 9.05
CA LEU A 282 -9.31 38.55 8.89
C LEU A 282 -9.75 38.10 10.28
N GLN A 283 -10.99 38.38 10.65
CA GLN A 283 -11.58 37.90 11.89
C GLN A 283 -12.68 36.88 11.56
N MET A 284 -12.51 35.67 12.08
CA MET A 284 -13.49 34.58 11.98
C MET A 284 -14.32 34.54 13.26
N HIS A 285 -15.64 34.52 13.13
CA HIS A 285 -16.53 34.15 14.25
C HIS A 285 -16.64 32.62 14.32
N GLU A 286 -16.44 32.03 15.50
CA GLU A 286 -16.51 30.58 15.78
C GLU A 286 -15.51 29.72 14.96
N PRO A 287 -14.18 29.87 15.16
CA PRO A 287 -13.16 29.13 14.42
C PRO A 287 -13.28 27.60 14.54
N GLN A 288 -13.90 27.08 15.60
CA GLN A 288 -14.16 25.64 15.78
C GLN A 288 -15.02 25.03 14.66
N ASN A 289 -15.89 25.82 14.01
CA ASN A 289 -16.72 25.34 12.91
C ASN A 289 -15.95 25.18 11.59
N TYR A 290 -14.70 25.68 11.55
CA TYR A 290 -13.86 25.73 10.36
C TYR A 290 -12.54 24.96 10.52
N ALA A 291 -12.26 24.37 11.70
CA ALA A 291 -11.04 23.61 11.95
C ALA A 291 -11.03 22.28 11.17
N LEU A 292 -10.02 22.08 10.33
CA LEU A 292 -9.94 20.97 9.36
C LEU A 292 -9.19 19.72 9.89
N GLY A 293 -8.74 19.72 11.15
CA GLY A 293 -8.09 18.54 11.74
C GLY A 293 -7.72 18.67 13.22
N ASN A 294 -7.58 17.51 13.88
CA ASN A 294 -7.06 17.36 15.24
C ASN A 294 -5.75 16.56 15.20
N PHE A 295 -4.67 17.13 15.76
CA PHE A 295 -3.42 16.41 16.00
C PHE A 295 -2.92 16.69 17.41
N LYS A 296 -2.87 15.66 18.28
CA LYS A 296 -2.37 15.75 19.67
C LYS A 296 -2.97 16.95 20.45
N ASP A 297 -4.30 17.07 20.45
CA ASP A 297 -5.05 18.15 21.13
C ASP A 297 -4.79 19.57 20.60
N LYS A 298 -4.24 19.69 19.39
CA LYS A 298 -4.07 20.96 18.67
C LYS A 298 -4.89 20.94 17.38
N TYR A 299 -5.62 22.02 17.17
CA TYR A 299 -6.38 22.26 15.94
C TYR A 299 -5.52 23.08 14.98
N TYR A 300 -5.55 22.77 13.70
CA TYR A 300 -4.84 23.55 12.69
C TYR A 300 -5.77 23.95 11.54
N LEU A 301 -5.49 25.11 10.98
CA LEU A 301 -6.18 25.67 9.82
C LEU A 301 -5.12 26.05 8.78
N ASP A 302 -5.23 25.48 7.58
CA ASP A 302 -4.45 25.89 6.42
C ASP A 302 -5.30 26.87 5.60
N LEU A 303 -4.87 28.13 5.52
CA LEU A 303 -5.56 29.19 4.79
C LEU A 303 -4.70 29.66 3.63
N GLU A 304 -5.30 29.66 2.44
CA GLU A 304 -4.81 30.44 1.31
C GLU A 304 -5.68 31.69 1.17
N VAL A 305 -5.05 32.86 1.30
CA VAL A 305 -5.72 34.16 1.16
C VAL A 305 -5.21 34.84 -0.11
N GLN A 306 -6.12 35.03 -1.06
CA GLN A 306 -5.88 35.81 -2.26
C GLN A 306 -6.45 37.22 -2.09
N VAL A 307 -5.58 38.22 -2.08
CA VAL A 307 -5.96 39.63 -2.01
C VAL A 307 -5.91 40.21 -3.41
N ARG A 308 -7.04 40.77 -3.87
CA ARG A 308 -7.15 41.49 -5.14
C ARG A 308 -7.61 42.92 -4.88
N VAL A 309 -6.83 43.88 -5.36
CA VAL A 309 -7.18 45.31 -5.32
C VAL A 309 -7.63 45.72 -6.71
N LEU A 310 -8.82 46.28 -6.80
CA LEU A 310 -9.43 46.73 -8.05
C LEU A 310 -9.56 48.26 -8.03
N ASP A 311 -9.48 48.89 -9.21
CA ASP A 311 -9.82 50.31 -9.36
C ASP A 311 -11.34 50.54 -9.36
N ALA A 312 -11.75 51.81 -9.44
CA ALA A 312 -13.15 52.21 -9.48
C ALA A 312 -13.91 51.64 -10.70
N GLN A 313 -13.20 51.21 -11.75
CA GLN A 313 -13.72 50.57 -12.95
C GLN A 313 -13.66 49.04 -12.87
N LYS A 314 -13.35 48.47 -11.69
CA LYS A 314 -13.18 47.04 -11.41
C LYS A 314 -12.01 46.38 -12.14
N LYS A 315 -11.04 47.14 -12.62
CA LYS A 315 -9.82 46.60 -13.22
C LYS A 315 -8.79 46.30 -12.13
N LEU A 316 -8.14 45.14 -12.24
CA LEU A 316 -7.15 44.67 -11.27
C LEU A 316 -5.91 45.58 -11.26
N ILE A 317 -5.59 46.14 -10.09
CA ILE A 317 -4.40 46.96 -9.83
C ILE A 317 -3.30 46.11 -9.17
N TYR A 318 -3.69 45.22 -8.25
CA TYR A 318 -2.74 44.45 -7.46
C TYR A 318 -3.34 43.10 -7.06
N GLU A 319 -2.51 42.06 -7.09
CA GLU A 319 -2.88 40.71 -6.63
C GLU A 319 -1.73 40.09 -5.85
N THR A 320 -2.06 39.47 -4.72
CA THR A 320 -1.11 38.65 -3.97
C THR A 320 -1.83 37.46 -3.36
N THR A 321 -1.10 36.35 -3.22
CA THR A 321 -1.57 35.16 -2.53
C THR A 321 -0.65 34.89 -1.36
N ARG A 322 -1.23 34.69 -0.18
CA ARG A 322 -0.52 34.35 1.04
C ARG A 322 -1.09 33.04 1.56
N GLN A 323 -0.21 32.05 1.73
CA GLN A 323 -0.55 30.80 2.40
C GLN A 323 -0.03 30.86 3.85
N GLY A 324 -0.87 30.45 4.81
CA GLY A 324 -0.52 30.45 6.22
C GLY A 324 -1.17 29.29 6.95
N MET A 325 -0.37 28.62 7.77
CA MET A 325 -0.79 27.52 8.63
C MET A 325 -0.79 28.00 10.08
N ASN A 326 -1.97 28.16 10.66
CA ASN A 326 -2.14 28.62 12.03
C ASN A 326 -2.55 27.45 12.94
N TYR A 327 -1.93 27.38 14.11
CA TYR A 327 -2.23 26.38 15.15
C TYR A 327 -2.98 27.06 16.29
N TYR A 328 -4.07 26.45 16.73
CA TYR A 328 -4.87 26.90 17.87
C TYR A 328 -4.85 25.82 18.96
N ALA A 329 -4.64 26.21 20.22
CA ALA A 329 -4.84 25.29 21.34
C ALA A 329 -6.34 25.19 21.64
N GLY A 330 -6.82 24.04 22.12
CA GLY A 330 -8.25 23.83 22.41
C GLY A 330 -8.87 24.85 23.39
N LYS A 331 -8.05 25.51 24.22
CA LYS A 331 -8.45 26.59 25.13
C LYS A 331 -8.65 27.96 24.46
N ASP A 332 -8.05 28.18 23.28
CA ASP A 332 -8.12 29.44 22.53
C ASP A 332 -9.33 29.47 21.57
N LEU A 333 -10.15 28.41 21.59
CA LEU A 333 -11.35 28.22 20.75
C LEU A 333 -12.65 28.35 21.55
N ALA A 334 -12.58 28.74 22.84
CA ALA A 334 -13.71 28.75 23.78
C ALA A 334 -14.19 30.16 24.18
N GLU A 335 -13.71 31.21 23.52
CA GLU A 335 -14.27 32.58 23.53
C GLU A 335 -14.56 33.01 22.10
#